data_AF-A0A527HIR6-F1
#
_entry.id   AF-A0A527HIR6-F1
#
_cell.length_a   1.000
_cell.length_b   1.000
_cell.length_c   1.000
_cell.angle_alpha   90.00
_cell.angle_beta   90.00
_cell.angle_gamma   90.00
#
_symmetry.space_group_name_H-M   'P 1'
#
loop_
_entity.id
_entity.type
_entity.pdbx_description
1 polymer ?
#
loop_
_entity_poly.entity_id
_entity_poly.type
_entity_poly.pdbx_seq_one_letter_code
_entity_poly.pdbx_strand_id
1 'polypeptide(L)'
;MITGRFFAAGADRRIAITIFILLAVAVLVPLLNLAVSPTSAFYVPSYIVALTGKYLCYALLALALDLVWGYCGILSLGHGAFFALGGYAMGMYLMRQIGSRGVYG
;
A
#
# COMPACT_ATOMS: atom_id res chain seq x y z
N MET A 1 -3.64 19.14 17.88
CA MET A 1 -2.58 19.95 17.23
C MET A 1 -1.94 19.28 16.00
N ILE A 2 -2.00 17.94 15.83
CA ILE A 2 -1.52 17.24 14.60
C ILE A 2 -2.53 17.35 13.44
N THR A 3 -3.82 17.20 13.71
CA THR A 3 -4.90 17.32 12.72
C THR A 3 -4.96 18.70 12.06
N GLY A 4 -4.70 19.77 12.83
CA GLY A 4 -4.67 21.14 12.30
C GLY A 4 -3.55 21.36 11.27
N ARG A 5 -2.38 20.73 11.44
CA ARG A 5 -1.27 20.84 10.48
C ARG A 5 -1.50 20.01 9.21
N PHE A 6 -2.20 18.88 9.30
CA PHE A 6 -2.54 18.05 8.16
C PHE A 6 -3.49 18.78 7.19
N PHE A 7 -4.51 19.47 7.74
CA PHE A 7 -5.46 20.24 6.93
C PHE A 7 -4.95 21.65 6.58
N ALA A 8 -4.15 22.30 7.43
CA ALA A 8 -3.62 23.64 7.15
C ALA A 8 -2.37 23.65 6.24
N ALA A 9 -1.66 22.53 6.08
CA ALA A 9 -0.42 22.45 5.29
C ALA A 9 -0.57 21.76 3.92
N GLY A 10 -1.75 21.26 3.53
CA GLY A 10 -1.96 20.87 2.13
C GLY A 10 -2.92 19.72 1.90
N ALA A 11 -4.19 20.05 1.65
CA ALA A 11 -4.85 19.40 0.53
C ALA A 11 -4.20 19.95 -0.75
N ASP A 12 -2.99 19.48 -1.05
CA ASP A 12 -2.28 19.90 -2.26
C ASP A 12 -3.16 19.65 -3.48
N ARG A 13 -3.08 20.55 -4.46
CA ARG A 13 -3.80 20.40 -5.75
C ARG A 13 -3.62 19.00 -6.34
N ARG A 14 -2.44 18.39 -6.14
CA ARG A 14 -2.14 17.01 -6.57
C ARG A 14 -2.99 15.97 -5.83
N ILE A 15 -3.08 16.06 -4.50
CA ILE A 15 -3.88 15.13 -3.68
C ILE A 15 -5.36 15.25 -4.07
N ALA A 16 -5.86 16.48 -4.22
CA ALA A 16 -7.23 16.72 -4.66
C ALA A 16 -7.51 16.11 -6.04
N ILE A 17 -6.59 16.29 -7.00
CA ILE A 17 -6.70 15.67 -8.33
C ILE A 17 -6.71 14.14 -8.24
N THR A 18 -5.83 13.53 -7.43
CA THR A 18 -5.79 12.08 -7.26
C THR A 18 -7.09 11.53 -6.68
N ILE A 19 -7.62 12.16 -5.63
CA ILE A 19 -8.90 11.76 -5.02
C ILE A 19 -10.04 11.91 -6.03
N PHE A 20 -10.07 13.01 -6.77
CA PHE A 20 -11.07 13.23 -7.82
C PHE A 20 -11.02 12.14 -8.89
N ILE A 21 -9.82 11.79 -9.38
CA ILE A 21 -9.64 10.71 -10.37
C ILE A 21 -10.10 9.36 -9.80
N LEU A 22 -9.75 9.02 -8.56
CA LEU A 22 -10.16 7.76 -7.94
C LEU A 22 -11.67 7.66 -7.79
N LEU A 23 -12.33 8.74 -7.35
CA LEU A 23 -13.79 8.80 -7.26
C LEU A 23 -14.44 8.73 -8.65
N ALA A 24 -13.89 9.44 -9.64
CA ALA A 24 -14.37 9.38 -11.01
C ALA A 24 -14.28 7.95 -11.56
N VAL A 25 -13.16 7.25 -11.37
CA VAL A 25 -13.01 5.84 -11.78
C VAL A 25 -13.98 4.93 -11.04
N ALA A 26 -14.12 5.09 -9.72
CA ALA A 26 -15.03 4.28 -8.90
C ALA A 26 -16.50 4.39 -9.34
N VAL A 27 -16.89 5.52 -9.94
CA VAL A 27 -18.25 5.78 -10.42
C VAL A 27 -18.39 5.46 -11.91
N LEU A 28 -17.44 5.89 -12.76
CA LEU A 28 -17.50 5.69 -14.21
C LEU A 28 -17.43 4.21 -14.60
N VAL A 29 -16.60 3.41 -13.93
CA VAL A 29 -16.42 2.00 -14.27
C VAL A 29 -17.74 1.20 -14.13
N PRO A 30 -18.47 1.28 -12.99
CA PRO A 30 -19.80 0.69 -12.89
C PRO A 30 -20.84 1.33 -13.83
N LEU A 31 -20.81 2.65 -14.01
CA LEU A 31 -21.75 3.33 -14.89
C LEU A 31 -21.61 2.86 -16.35
N LEU A 32 -20.39 2.73 -16.85
CA LEU A 32 -20.13 2.23 -18.21
C LEU A 32 -20.49 0.74 -18.36
N ASN A 33 -20.49 -0.04 -17.28
CA ASN A 33 -20.99 -1.41 -17.31
C ASN A 33 -22.53 -1.46 -17.39
N LEU A 34 -23.23 -0.55 -16.73
CA LEU A 34 -24.70 -0.54 -16.63
C LEU A 34 -25.40 0.23 -17.76
N ALA A 35 -24.85 1.36 -18.19
CA ALA A 35 -25.52 2.30 -19.11
C ALA A 35 -25.19 2.05 -20.58
N VAL A 36 -24.17 1.24 -20.88
CA VAL A 36 -23.67 1.05 -22.25
C VAL A 36 -24.03 -0.35 -22.75
N SER A 37 -24.49 -0.44 -24.00
CA SER A 37 -24.77 -1.73 -24.65
C SER A 37 -23.49 -2.58 -24.79
N PRO A 38 -23.55 -3.92 -24.58
CA PRO A 38 -22.41 -4.82 -24.74
C PRO A 38 -21.70 -4.77 -26.11
N THR A 39 -22.38 -4.28 -27.15
CA THR A 39 -21.84 -4.14 -28.51
C THR A 39 -21.08 -2.83 -28.76
N SER A 40 -21.10 -1.90 -27.80
CA SER A 40 -20.39 -0.63 -27.90
C SER A 40 -18.92 -0.77 -27.47
N ALA A 41 -18.03 -0.01 -28.12
CA ALA A 41 -16.61 0.03 -27.77
C ALA A 41 -16.33 0.55 -26.34
N PHE A 42 -17.30 1.26 -25.73
CA PHE A 42 -17.18 1.80 -24.37
C PHE A 42 -17.76 0.88 -23.29
N TYR A 43 -18.25 -0.30 -23.65
CA TYR A 43 -18.80 -1.24 -22.69
C TYR A 43 -17.69 -1.80 -21.79
N VAL A 44 -17.87 -1.64 -20.48
CA VAL A 44 -16.98 -2.26 -19.49
C VAL A 44 -17.55 -3.62 -19.10
N PRO A 45 -16.82 -4.73 -19.28
CA PRO A 45 -17.28 -6.05 -18.84
C PRO A 45 -17.38 -6.17 -17.32
N SER A 46 -18.32 -6.98 -16.82
CA SER A 46 -18.58 -7.14 -15.39
C SER A 46 -17.37 -7.65 -14.59
N TYR A 47 -16.50 -8.45 -15.21
CA TYR A 47 -15.28 -8.94 -14.56
C TYR A 47 -14.27 -7.80 -14.29
N ILE A 48 -14.21 -6.79 -15.18
CA ILE A 48 -13.35 -5.61 -14.98
C ILE A 48 -13.85 -4.82 -13.77
N VAL A 49 -15.16 -4.65 -13.62
CA VAL A 49 -15.73 -3.97 -12.45
C VAL A 49 -15.28 -4.65 -11.15
N ALA A 50 -15.38 -5.97 -11.07
CA ALA A 50 -14.93 -6.73 -9.90
C ALA A 50 -13.42 -6.62 -9.67
N LEU A 51 -12.63 -6.66 -10.75
CA LEU A 51 -11.17 -6.58 -10.68
C LEU A 51 -10.69 -5.18 -10.24
N THR A 52 -11.31 -4.12 -10.77
CA THR A 52 -11.07 -2.73 -10.36
C THR A 52 -11.39 -2.54 -8.88
N GLY A 53 -12.52 -3.05 -8.40
CA GLY A 53 -12.85 -3.01 -6.97
C GLY A 53 -11.82 -3.71 -6.09
N LYS A 54 -11.36 -4.90 -6.51
CA LYS A 54 -10.29 -5.64 -5.82
C LYS A 54 -8.98 -4.84 -5.76
N TYR A 55 -8.56 -4.26 -6.88
CA TYR A 55 -7.32 -3.48 -6.93
C TYR A 55 -7.42 -2.18 -6.13
N LEU A 56 -8.56 -1.51 -6.11
CA LEU A 56 -8.79 -0.33 -5.27
C LEU A 56 -8.64 -0.69 -3.77
N CYS A 57 -9.15 -1.87 -3.38
CA CYS A 57 -9.03 -2.36 -2.01
C CYS A 57 -7.56 -2.62 -1.62
N TYR A 58 -6.77 -3.25 -2.52
CA TYR A 58 -5.33 -3.42 -2.30
C TYR A 58 -4.56 -2.09 -2.32
N ALA A 59 -4.97 -1.12 -3.12
CA ALA A 59 -4.36 0.20 -3.15
C ALA A 59 -4.59 0.96 -1.83
N LEU A 60 -5.80 0.88 -1.26
CA LEU A 60 -6.10 1.44 0.07
C LEU A 60 -5.26 0.77 1.17
N LEU A 61 -5.12 -0.56 1.11
CA LEU A 61 -4.25 -1.29 2.03
C LEU A 61 -2.79 -0.81 1.93
N ALA A 62 -2.26 -0.68 0.71
CA ALA A 62 -0.91 -0.20 0.48
C ALA A 62 -0.71 1.24 0.98
N LEU A 63 -1.67 2.13 0.71
CA LEU A 63 -1.64 3.52 1.15
C LEU A 63 -1.70 3.63 2.68
N ALA A 64 -2.53 2.81 3.34
CA ALA A 64 -2.58 2.78 4.81
C ALA A 64 -1.22 2.36 5.42
N LEU A 65 -0.56 1.35 4.84
CA LEU A 65 0.77 0.94 5.28
C LEU A 65 1.82 2.04 5.04
N ASP A 66 1.77 2.72 3.90
CA ASP A 66 2.63 3.85 3.58
C ASP A 66 2.46 5.00 4.58
N LEU A 67 1.23 5.35 4.96
CA LEU A 67 0.97 6.38 5.96
C LEU A 67 1.45 5.98 7.36
N VAL A 68 1.21 4.74 7.80
CA VAL A 68 1.64 4.27 9.12
C VAL A 68 3.16 4.32 9.25
N TRP A 69 3.88 3.90 8.21
CA TRP A 69 5.33 3.91 8.23
C TRP A 69 5.91 5.29 7.95
N GLY A 70 5.53 5.89 6.82
CA GLY A 70 6.12 7.12 6.31
C GLY A 70 5.71 8.36 7.11
N TYR A 71 4.43 8.46 7.51
CA TYR A 71 3.93 9.61 8.26
C TYR A 71 3.98 9.40 9.78
N CYS A 72 3.54 8.25 10.30
CA CYS A 72 3.55 8.01 11.75
C CYS A 72 4.91 7.53 12.27
N GLY A 73 5.80 7.02 11.41
CA GLY A 73 7.09 6.47 11.83
C GLY A 73 7.00 5.14 12.57
N ILE A 74 5.86 4.43 12.46
CA ILE A 74 5.63 3.17 13.17
C ILE A 74 5.95 2.00 12.23
N LEU A 75 6.78 1.07 12.71
CA LEU A 75 7.09 -0.15 11.96
C LEU A 75 5.83 -1.01 11.81
N SER A 76 5.50 -1.42 10.58
CA SER A 76 4.39 -2.37 10.36
C SER A 76 4.81 -3.79 10.79
N LEU A 77 3.83 -4.63 11.16
CA LEU A 77 4.07 -6.02 11.57
C LEU A 77 4.90 -6.80 10.55
N GLY A 78 4.63 -6.62 9.25
CA GLY A 78 5.34 -7.31 8.17
C GLY A 78 6.84 -6.97 8.18
N HIS A 79 7.17 -5.69 8.28
CA HIS A 79 8.56 -5.26 8.38
C HIS A 79 9.23 -5.74 9.67
N GLY A 80 8.53 -5.70 10.81
CA GLY A 80 9.02 -6.23 12.08
C GLY A 80 9.35 -7.72 11.98
N ALA A 81 8.50 -8.50 11.30
CA ALA A 81 8.74 -9.93 11.08
C ALA A 81 9.98 -10.18 10.21
N PHE A 82 10.17 -9.43 9.11
CA PHE A 82 11.36 -9.58 8.27
C PHE A 82 12.63 -9.09 8.97
N PHE A 83 12.54 -8.02 9.76
CA PHE A 83 13.66 -7.53 10.56
C PHE A 83 14.08 -8.55 11.62
N ALA A 84 13.11 -9.16 12.32
CA ALA A 84 13.35 -10.21 13.30
C ALA A 84 13.99 -11.46 12.67
N LEU A 85 13.47 -11.92 11.52
CA LEU A 85 14.03 -13.05 10.80
C LEU A 85 15.47 -12.79 10.33
N GLY A 86 15.74 -11.62 9.75
CA GLY A 86 17.08 -11.22 9.33
C GLY A 86 18.05 -11.11 10.50
N GLY A 87 17.62 -10.49 11.60
CA GLY A 87 18.40 -10.37 12.84
C GLY A 87 18.72 -11.74 13.45
N TYR A 88 17.75 -12.65 13.49
CA TYR A 88 17.97 -14.01 13.96
C TYR A 88 18.95 -14.79 13.08
N ALA A 89 18.79 -14.73 11.75
CA ALA A 89 19.70 -15.38 10.81
C ALA A 89 21.15 -14.87 10.97
N MET A 90 21.32 -13.55 11.11
CA MET A 90 22.63 -12.94 11.36
C MET A 90 23.22 -13.36 12.71
N GLY A 91 22.41 -13.37 13.77
CA GLY A 91 22.82 -13.86 15.08
C GLY A 91 23.33 -15.31 15.00
N MET A 92 22.53 -16.21 14.42
CA MET A 92 22.92 -17.61 14.24
C MET A 92 24.19 -17.78 13.40
N TYR A 93 24.39 -16.94 12.37
CA TYR A 93 25.62 -16.93 11.59
C TYR A 93 26.84 -16.51 12.42
N LEU A 94 26.73 -15.46 13.22
CA LEU A 94 27.80 -15.00 14.11
C LEU A 94 28.13 -16.05 15.18
N MET A 95 27.12 -16.68 15.79
CA MET A 95 27.30 -17.79 16.73
C MET A 95 28.09 -18.94 16.10
N ARG A 96 27.84 -19.27 14.83
CA ARG A 96 28.58 -20.32 14.10
C ARG A 96 30.02 -19.93 13.77
N GLN A 97 30.31 -18.64 13.57
CA GLN A 97 31.67 -18.16 13.32
C GLN A 97 32.58 -18.24 14.54
N ILE A 98 32.03 -18.25 15.77
CA ILE A 98 32.82 -18.35 17.00
C ILE A 98 33.65 -19.64 17.04
N GLY A 99 33.19 -20.74 16.44
CA GLY A 99 33.96 -21.99 16.40
C GLY A 99 35.23 -21.89 15.54
N SER A 100 35.08 -21.50 14.26
CA SER A 100 36.20 -21.46 13.31
C SER A 100 37.09 -20.22 13.43
N ARG A 101 36.59 -19.14 14.05
CA ARG A 101 37.29 -17.86 14.22
C ARG A 101 37.42 -17.44 15.68
N GLY A 102 37.22 -18.36 16.62
CA GLY A 102 37.33 -18.11 18.04
C GLY A 102 38.77 -17.77 18.42
N VAL A 103 38.97 -16.59 19.01
CA VAL A 103 40.28 -16.12 19.52
C VAL A 103 40.42 -16.37 21.02
N TYR A 104 39.50 -17.15 21.59
CA TYR A 104 39.58 -17.62 22.97
C TYR A 104 40.55 -18.80 23.03
N GLY A 105 41.85 -18.49 23.06
CA GLY A 105 42.89 -19.40 23.53
C GLY A 105 42.81 -19.61 25.03
#